data_AF-A0A9E3KAP1-F1
#
_entry.id   AF-A0A9E3KAP1-F1
#
_cell.length_a   1.000
_cell.length_b   1.000
_cell.length_c   1.000
_cell.angle_alpha   90.00
_cell.angle_beta   90.00
_cell.angle_gamma   90.00
#
_symmetry.space_group_name_H-M   'P 1'
#
loop_
_entity.id
_entity.type
_entity.pdbx_description
1 polymer ?
#
loop_
_entity_poly.entity_id
_entity_poly.type
_entity_poly.pdbx_seq_one_letter_code
_entity_poly.pdbx_strand_id
1 'polypeptide(L)'
;VANDRFRMNGMAVVLPKVGRVALRERLRWPGRIMGATVSRDADHWYLAVQVEVPDDVARRERKENGVTGVDLGVSAAAILSSGEKIPAPRPLAAALRRLRIRSRRQSRKVEAAKKAARIEGPIPKGTRLPVSKNQTCGAHALARLHARIARVRRDFTHKLTTRLCRENQAVVIEDLHVSGMLANGHLARAIADVGFYEIRRQLQYKAARYGTRIVLADRWYPSSKLCSACGEKFAALGLGERTWTCAACGAHHDRDVNAAINLQRLATGAHAARTALPVASQAVTPGTAAGHGPAGGGKVTPVRHEHGRQDGSGQEEIGGHLCAPSR
;
A
#
# COMPACT_ATOMS: atom_id res chain seq x y z
N VAL A 1 -4.81 1.10 -22.34
CA VAL A 1 -5.63 0.72 -23.50
C VAL A 1 -6.97 1.40 -23.31
N ALA A 2 -7.33 2.30 -24.23
CA ALA A 2 -8.64 2.96 -24.20
C ALA A 2 -9.75 1.91 -24.45
N ASN A 3 -10.95 2.17 -23.95
CA ASN A 3 -12.08 1.22 -23.94
C ASN A 3 -12.51 0.75 -25.34
N ASP A 4 -12.38 1.59 -26.36
CA ASP A 4 -12.60 1.29 -27.78
C ASP A 4 -11.68 0.18 -28.30
N ARG A 5 -10.52 -0.01 -27.68
CA ARG A 5 -9.45 -0.89 -28.17
C ARG A 5 -9.42 -2.27 -27.52
N PHE A 6 -10.25 -2.56 -26.52
CA PHE A 6 -10.30 -3.91 -25.94
C PHE A 6 -11.73 -4.34 -25.61
N ARG A 7 -11.98 -5.65 -25.70
CA ARG A 7 -13.29 -6.23 -25.39
C ARG A 7 -13.16 -7.25 -24.29
N MET A 8 -14.09 -7.26 -23.35
CA MET A 8 -14.12 -8.23 -22.26
C MET A 8 -15.35 -9.13 -22.41
N ASN A 9 -15.12 -10.43 -22.46
CA ASN A 9 -16.16 -11.45 -22.60
C ASN A 9 -16.00 -12.48 -21.48
N GLY A 10 -16.74 -12.31 -20.37
CA GLY A 10 -16.71 -13.22 -19.24
C GLY A 10 -15.31 -13.37 -18.63
N MET A 11 -14.70 -14.56 -18.81
CA MET A 11 -13.34 -14.88 -18.33
C MET A 11 -12.25 -14.69 -19.40
N ALA A 12 -12.52 -13.91 -20.44
CA ALA A 12 -11.51 -13.60 -21.47
C ALA A 12 -11.53 -12.11 -21.80
N VAL A 13 -10.37 -11.60 -22.21
CA VAL A 13 -10.19 -10.25 -22.77
C VAL A 13 -9.55 -10.37 -24.15
N VAL A 14 -9.97 -9.51 -25.07
CA VAL A 14 -9.31 -9.33 -26.36
C VAL A 14 -8.54 -8.03 -26.30
N LEU A 15 -7.21 -8.11 -26.32
CA LEU A 15 -6.31 -6.96 -26.24
C LEU A 15 -5.72 -6.63 -27.63
N PRO A 16 -5.42 -5.36 -27.92
CA PRO A 16 -4.70 -4.99 -29.14
C PRO A 16 -3.37 -5.72 -29.23
N LYS A 17 -3.03 -6.23 -30.41
CA LYS A 17 -1.76 -6.91 -30.74
C LYS A 17 -1.52 -8.26 -30.05
N VAL A 18 -2.13 -8.52 -28.90
CA VAL A 18 -1.99 -9.78 -28.16
C VAL A 18 -3.10 -10.78 -28.53
N GLY A 19 -4.29 -10.29 -28.87
CA GLY A 19 -5.45 -11.13 -29.16
C GLY A 19 -6.18 -11.59 -27.89
N ARG A 20 -6.79 -12.76 -27.94
CA ARG A 20 -7.63 -13.30 -26.86
C ARG A 20 -6.77 -13.88 -25.74
N VAL A 21 -6.95 -13.39 -24.52
CA VAL A 21 -6.24 -13.82 -23.31
C VAL A 21 -7.25 -14.25 -22.26
N ALA A 22 -7.01 -15.41 -21.64
CA ALA A 22 -7.82 -15.90 -20.53
C ALA A 22 -7.53 -15.09 -19.25
N LEU A 23 -8.59 -14.70 -18.53
CA LEU A 23 -8.53 -14.04 -17.24
C LEU A 23 -8.70 -15.08 -16.13
N ARG A 24 -8.02 -14.84 -15.00
CA ARG A 24 -8.19 -15.66 -13.79
C ARG A 24 -9.57 -15.45 -13.14
N GLU A 25 -10.14 -14.26 -13.29
CA GLU A 25 -11.43 -13.88 -12.72
C GLU A 25 -12.23 -13.05 -13.72
N ARG A 26 -13.55 -13.06 -13.58
CA ARG A 26 -14.46 -12.19 -14.34
C ARG A 26 -14.37 -10.77 -13.79
N LEU A 27 -14.70 -9.78 -14.62
CA LEU A 27 -14.87 -8.40 -14.15
C LEU A 27 -15.97 -8.39 -13.09
N ARG A 28 -15.63 -7.98 -11.87
CA ARG A 28 -16.52 -8.06 -10.70
C ARG A 28 -17.62 -7.00 -10.68
N TRP A 29 -17.45 -5.94 -11.48
CA TRP A 29 -18.26 -4.74 -11.40
C TRP A 29 -19.15 -4.61 -12.64
N PRO A 30 -20.48 -4.47 -12.46
CA PRO A 30 -21.36 -4.08 -13.54
C PRO A 30 -21.18 -2.57 -13.78
N GLY A 31 -20.89 -2.15 -15.00
CA GLY A 31 -20.72 -0.74 -15.31
C GLY A 31 -19.99 -0.47 -16.62
N ARG A 32 -19.82 0.82 -16.92
CA ARG A 32 -19.17 1.25 -18.17
C ARG A 32 -17.66 1.17 -18.01
N ILE A 33 -17.02 0.41 -18.91
CA ILE A 33 -15.57 0.31 -18.96
C ILE A 33 -15.00 1.61 -19.53
N MET A 34 -14.12 2.27 -18.77
CA MET A 34 -13.44 3.50 -19.18
C MET A 34 -12.08 3.23 -19.83
N GLY A 35 -11.39 2.19 -19.38
CA GLY A 35 -10.06 1.84 -19.88
C GLY A 35 -9.47 0.65 -19.14
N ALA A 36 -8.35 0.14 -19.64
CA ALA A 36 -7.57 -0.86 -18.92
C ALA A 36 -6.07 -0.66 -19.08
N THR A 37 -5.33 -1.02 -18.03
CA THR A 37 -3.88 -1.01 -18.00
C THR A 37 -3.37 -2.42 -17.80
N VAL A 38 -2.51 -2.87 -18.73
CA VAL A 38 -1.78 -4.13 -18.60
C VAL A 38 -0.47 -3.84 -17.88
N SER A 39 -0.19 -4.60 -16.83
CA SER A 39 1.07 -4.50 -16.09
C SER A 39 1.61 -5.88 -15.76
N ARG A 40 2.91 -5.95 -15.45
CA ARG A 40 3.57 -7.17 -15.01
C ARG A 40 4.26 -6.91 -13.67
N ASP A 41 4.02 -7.78 -12.69
CA ASP A 41 4.74 -7.82 -11.42
C ASP A 41 5.34 -9.21 -11.22
N ALA A 42 6.68 -9.25 -11.28
CA ALA A 42 7.47 -10.48 -11.36
C ALA A 42 6.97 -11.43 -12.46
N ASP A 43 6.39 -12.57 -12.08
CA ASP A 43 5.93 -13.60 -13.02
C ASP A 43 4.46 -13.43 -13.42
N HIS A 44 3.75 -12.42 -12.87
CA HIS A 44 2.31 -12.30 -13.02
C HIS A 44 1.95 -11.09 -13.89
N TRP A 45 1.06 -11.31 -14.85
CA TRP A 45 0.42 -10.26 -15.62
C TRP A 45 -0.91 -9.87 -14.98
N TYR A 46 -1.17 -8.57 -14.93
CA TYR A 46 -2.39 -8.00 -14.38
C TYR A 46 -3.06 -7.12 -15.43
N LEU A 47 -4.38 -7.21 -15.48
CA LEU A 47 -5.24 -6.29 -16.21
C LEU A 47 -6.03 -5.47 -15.19
N ALA A 48 -5.68 -4.19 -15.04
CA ALA A 48 -6.43 -3.26 -14.20
C ALA A 48 -7.48 -2.56 -15.07
N VAL A 49 -8.75 -2.89 -14.88
CA VAL A 49 -9.87 -2.33 -15.65
C VAL A 49 -10.53 -1.23 -14.81
N GLN A 50 -10.64 -0.04 -15.38
CA GLN A 50 -11.37 1.08 -14.81
C GLN A 50 -12.83 0.99 -15.24
N VAL A 51 -13.74 0.95 -14.26
CA VAL A 51 -15.18 0.82 -14.48
C VAL A 51 -15.86 1.95 -13.74
N GLU A 52 -16.68 2.70 -14.46
CA GLU A 52 -17.61 3.66 -13.89
C GLU A 52 -18.86 2.91 -13.43
N VAL A 53 -19.18 3.04 -12.15
CA VAL A 53 -20.31 2.36 -11.51
C VAL A 53 -21.14 3.37 -10.72
N PRO A 54 -22.47 3.19 -10.66
CA PRO A 54 -23.33 3.95 -9.76
C PRO A 54 -22.92 3.82 -8.29
N ASP A 55 -23.27 4.83 -7.49
CA ASP A 55 -22.89 4.93 -6.07
C ASP A 55 -23.46 3.78 -5.22
N ASP A 56 -24.68 3.34 -5.49
CA ASP A 56 -25.35 2.22 -4.84
C ASP A 56 -24.63 0.88 -5.11
N VAL A 57 -24.04 0.72 -6.30
CA VAL A 57 -23.20 -0.44 -6.63
C VAL A 57 -21.83 -0.32 -5.94
N ALA A 58 -21.24 0.87 -5.94
CA ALA A 58 -19.91 1.10 -5.36
C ALA A 58 -19.91 0.83 -3.86
N ARG A 59 -20.94 1.33 -3.17
CA ARG A 59 -21.09 1.28 -1.72
C ARG A 59 -21.34 -0.14 -1.22
N ARG A 60 -21.01 -0.36 0.05
CA ARG A 60 -21.20 -1.64 0.73
C ARG A 60 -21.78 -1.39 2.11
N GLU A 61 -22.63 -2.31 2.51
CA GLU A 61 -23.18 -2.33 3.86
C GLU A 61 -22.09 -2.64 4.89
N ARG A 62 -22.12 -1.90 5.99
CA ARG A 62 -21.41 -2.25 7.21
C ARG A 62 -22.13 -3.40 7.90
N LYS A 63 -21.37 -4.19 8.65
CA LYS A 63 -21.94 -5.22 9.52
C LYS A 63 -22.37 -4.66 10.87
N GLU A 64 -21.63 -3.68 11.37
CA GLU A 64 -21.74 -3.17 12.73
C GLU A 64 -21.55 -1.64 12.72
N ASN A 65 -22.00 -1.00 13.80
CA ASN A 65 -21.95 0.46 13.98
C ASN A 65 -21.03 0.87 15.14
N GLY A 66 -19.97 0.10 15.41
CA GLY A 66 -18.99 0.43 16.43
C GLY A 66 -18.25 1.74 16.14
N VAL A 67 -17.67 2.33 17.18
CA VAL A 67 -16.67 3.40 17.04
C VAL A 67 -15.37 2.86 17.58
N THR A 68 -14.26 2.99 16.86
CA THR A 68 -12.96 2.48 17.33
C THR A 68 -11.86 3.51 17.13
N GLY A 69 -11.02 3.68 18.16
CA GLY A 69 -9.75 4.38 18.04
C GLY A 69 -8.65 3.38 17.72
N VAL A 70 -7.73 3.77 16.84
CA VAL A 70 -6.63 2.91 16.36
C VAL A 70 -5.31 3.62 16.59
N ASP A 71 -4.51 3.09 17.50
CA ASP A 71 -3.11 3.47 17.66
C ASP A 71 -2.24 2.62 16.73
N LEU A 72 -1.41 3.26 15.89
CA LEU A 72 -0.56 2.59 14.90
C LEU A 72 0.88 2.51 15.40
N GLY A 73 1.37 1.28 15.61
CA GLY A 73 2.69 1.03 16.16
C GLY A 73 3.62 0.24 15.25
N VAL A 74 4.90 0.21 15.62
CA VAL A 74 5.88 -0.70 15.00
C VAL A 74 5.88 -2.08 15.65
N SER A 75 5.53 -2.16 16.95
CA SER A 75 5.45 -3.41 17.73
C SER A 75 4.23 -4.24 17.34
N ALA A 76 3.04 -3.67 17.56
CA ALA A 76 1.79 -4.11 16.95
C ALA A 76 1.44 -3.12 15.83
N ALA A 77 0.93 -3.60 14.70
CA ALA A 77 0.58 -2.73 13.57
C ALA A 77 -0.58 -1.80 13.90
N ALA A 78 -1.53 -2.27 14.72
CA ALA A 78 -2.67 -1.51 15.20
C ALA A 78 -3.09 -2.01 16.58
N ILE A 79 -3.41 -1.10 17.48
CA ILE A 79 -4.00 -1.37 18.80
C ILE A 79 -5.35 -0.66 18.84
N LEU A 80 -6.41 -1.43 19.11
CA LEU A 80 -7.78 -0.93 19.09
C LEU A 80 -8.22 -0.49 20.47
N SER A 81 -9.20 0.41 20.53
CA SER A 81 -9.82 0.84 21.79
C SER A 81 -10.50 -0.29 22.56
N SER A 82 -10.79 -1.42 21.91
CA SER A 82 -11.27 -2.66 22.56
C SER A 82 -10.19 -3.40 23.35
N GLY A 83 -8.91 -3.00 23.24
CA GLY A 83 -7.75 -3.70 23.79
C GLY A 83 -7.13 -4.72 22.84
N GLU A 84 -7.72 -4.97 21.67
CA GLU A 84 -7.15 -5.88 20.68
C GLU A 84 -5.82 -5.35 20.12
N LYS A 85 -4.77 -6.18 20.17
CA LYS A 85 -3.44 -5.87 19.61
C LYS A 85 -3.22 -6.67 18.32
N ILE A 86 -3.21 -5.99 17.18
CA ILE A 86 -3.06 -6.61 15.86
C ILE A 86 -1.58 -6.67 15.48
N PRO A 87 -0.97 -7.85 15.34
CA PRO A 87 0.46 -7.98 15.08
C PRO A 87 0.82 -7.50 13.66
N ALA A 88 2.01 -6.91 13.52
CA ALA A 88 2.57 -6.57 12.22
C ALA A 88 3.16 -7.82 11.54
N PRO A 89 2.86 -8.08 10.25
CA PRO A 89 3.35 -9.27 9.55
C PRO A 89 4.87 -9.27 9.30
N ARG A 90 5.50 -8.08 9.35
CA ARG A 90 6.95 -7.84 9.18
C ARG A 90 7.65 -8.68 8.08
N PRO A 91 7.11 -8.75 6.85
CA PRO A 91 7.64 -9.63 5.82
C PRO A 91 9.02 -9.20 5.30
N LEU A 92 9.37 -7.91 5.33
CA LEU A 92 10.71 -7.47 4.98
C LEU A 92 11.71 -7.98 6.01
N ALA A 93 11.41 -7.85 7.31
CA ALA A 93 12.28 -8.35 8.37
C ALA A 93 12.57 -9.86 8.19
N ALA A 94 11.52 -10.65 7.98
CA ALA A 94 11.63 -12.10 7.77
C ALA A 94 12.44 -12.47 6.50
N ALA A 95 12.34 -11.67 5.43
CA ALA A 95 13.01 -11.92 4.16
C ALA A 95 14.40 -11.27 4.04
N LEU A 96 14.81 -10.43 5.00
CA LEU A 96 15.92 -9.49 4.86
C LEU A 96 17.25 -10.17 4.52
N ARG A 97 17.56 -11.29 5.19
CA ARG A 97 18.78 -12.07 4.92
C ARG A 97 18.82 -12.54 3.46
N ARG A 98 17.73 -13.15 2.99
CA ARG A 98 17.64 -13.65 1.61
C ARG A 98 17.70 -12.52 0.59
N LEU A 99 17.05 -11.40 0.90
CA LEU A 99 17.06 -10.21 0.06
C LEU A 99 18.48 -9.68 -0.10
N ARG A 100 19.21 -9.47 1.00
CA ARG A 100 20.61 -9.03 0.98
C ARG A 100 21.51 -9.94 0.15
N ILE A 101 21.39 -11.26 0.32
CA ILE A 101 22.19 -12.22 -0.43
C ILE A 101 21.88 -12.14 -1.93
N ARG A 102 20.60 -12.14 -2.32
CA ARG A 102 20.20 -12.09 -3.73
C ARG A 102 20.55 -10.77 -4.39
N SER A 103 20.34 -9.64 -3.70
CA SER A 103 20.72 -8.31 -4.19
C SER A 103 22.23 -8.20 -4.39
N ARG A 104 23.05 -8.68 -3.45
CA ARG A 104 24.52 -8.69 -3.59
C ARG A 104 24.98 -9.56 -4.75
N ARG A 105 24.43 -10.78 -4.88
CA ARG A 105 24.74 -11.68 -6.01
C ARG A 105 24.36 -11.04 -7.35
N GLN A 106 23.21 -10.36 -7.42
CA GLN A 106 22.77 -9.69 -8.64
C GLN A 106 23.68 -8.49 -8.99
N SER A 107 24.02 -7.67 -7.99
CA SER A 107 24.95 -6.54 -8.17
C SER A 107 26.31 -6.99 -8.67
N ARG A 108 26.90 -8.05 -8.10
CA ARG A 108 28.17 -8.62 -8.58
C ARG A 108 28.10 -9.07 -10.06
N LYS A 109 26.97 -9.64 -10.49
CA LYS A 109 26.77 -10.02 -11.90
C LYS A 109 26.65 -8.81 -12.83
N VAL A 110 25.99 -7.74 -12.39
CA VAL A 110 25.91 -6.48 -13.14
C VAL A 110 27.29 -5.85 -13.28
N GLU A 111 28.09 -5.79 -12.20
CA GLU A 111 29.45 -5.25 -12.28
C GLU A 111 30.38 -6.10 -13.16
N ALA A 112 30.26 -7.43 -13.10
CA ALA A 112 30.99 -8.31 -14.02
C ALA A 112 30.62 -8.06 -15.49
N ALA A 113 29.33 -7.83 -15.78
CA ALA A 113 28.87 -7.49 -17.12
C ALA A 113 29.36 -6.11 -17.60
N LYS A 114 29.43 -5.11 -16.71
CA LYS A 114 30.04 -3.80 -17.00
C LYS A 114 31.51 -3.92 -17.34
N LYS A 115 32.27 -4.69 -16.55
CA LYS A 115 33.70 -4.95 -16.81
C LYS A 115 33.91 -5.66 -18.14
N ALA A 116 33.09 -6.67 -18.47
CA ALA A 116 33.14 -7.35 -19.76
C ALA A 116 32.84 -6.41 -20.95
N ALA A 117 31.96 -5.43 -20.76
CA ALA A 117 31.66 -4.38 -21.73
C ALA A 117 32.69 -3.23 -21.75
N ARG A 118 33.78 -3.31 -20.97
CA ARG A 118 34.81 -2.27 -20.81
C ARG A 118 34.25 -0.90 -20.40
N ILE A 119 33.19 -0.91 -19.58
CA ILE A 119 32.58 0.31 -19.05
C ILE A 119 33.11 0.58 -17.65
N GLU A 120 33.81 1.71 -17.51
CA GLU A 120 34.24 2.25 -16.22
C GLU A 120 33.21 3.27 -15.74
N GLY A 121 32.84 3.21 -14.45
CA GLY A 121 31.89 4.16 -13.87
C GLY A 121 30.40 3.85 -14.19
N PRO A 122 29.55 4.90 -14.28
CA PRO A 122 28.12 4.76 -14.57
C PRO A 122 27.85 4.20 -15.96
N ILE A 123 26.77 3.43 -16.11
CA ILE A 123 26.36 2.89 -17.42
C ILE A 123 25.80 4.05 -18.26
N PRO A 124 26.34 4.33 -19.47
CA PRO A 124 25.80 5.37 -20.33
C PRO A 124 24.35 5.09 -20.73
N LYS A 125 23.58 6.15 -20.94
CA LYS A 125 22.16 6.03 -21.29
C LYS A 125 22.02 5.34 -22.66
N GLY A 126 21.16 4.33 -22.73
CA GLY A 126 20.92 3.56 -23.96
C GLY A 126 21.87 2.36 -24.14
N THR A 127 22.89 2.22 -23.30
CA THR A 127 23.81 1.08 -23.38
C THR A 127 23.15 -0.21 -22.87
N ARG A 128 23.28 -1.28 -23.66
CA ARG A 128 22.83 -2.62 -23.28
C ARG A 128 24.03 -3.46 -22.85
N LEU A 129 24.04 -3.86 -21.58
CA LEU A 129 25.05 -4.80 -21.08
C LEU A 129 24.78 -6.22 -21.59
N PRO A 130 25.83 -7.04 -21.77
CA PRO A 130 25.65 -8.47 -22.01
C PRO A 130 24.96 -9.11 -20.80
N VAL A 131 23.91 -9.90 -21.06
CA VAL A 131 23.13 -10.56 -20.01
C VAL A 131 23.24 -12.07 -20.13
N SER A 132 23.75 -12.73 -19.10
CA SER A 132 23.80 -14.19 -19.06
C SER A 132 22.48 -14.80 -18.57
N LYS A 133 22.18 -16.04 -18.98
CA LYS A 133 21.02 -16.80 -18.48
C LYS A 133 20.97 -16.83 -16.94
N ASN A 134 22.11 -17.05 -16.30
CA ASN A 134 22.24 -17.05 -14.84
C ASN A 134 21.96 -15.69 -14.19
N GLN A 135 22.25 -14.57 -14.88
CA GLN A 135 21.89 -13.24 -14.41
C GLN A 135 20.39 -12.99 -14.51
N THR A 136 19.76 -13.38 -15.63
CA THR A 136 18.31 -13.27 -15.82
C THR A 136 17.55 -14.10 -14.77
N CYS A 137 17.93 -15.37 -14.56
CA CYS A 137 17.34 -16.21 -13.53
C CYS A 137 17.50 -15.61 -12.13
N GLY A 138 18.66 -15.01 -11.84
CA GLY A 138 18.91 -14.29 -10.58
C GLY A 138 18.02 -13.06 -10.39
N ALA A 139 17.87 -12.25 -11.44
CA ALA A 139 16.99 -11.08 -11.46
C ALA A 139 15.52 -11.49 -11.22
N HIS A 140 15.05 -12.54 -11.90
CA HIS A 140 13.69 -13.06 -11.70
C HIS A 140 13.49 -13.57 -10.26
N ALA A 141 14.45 -14.32 -9.71
CA ALA A 141 14.38 -14.78 -8.32
C ALA A 141 14.36 -13.62 -7.30
N LEU A 142 15.05 -12.52 -7.58
CA LEU A 142 15.02 -11.31 -6.77
C LEU A 142 13.67 -10.58 -6.90
N ALA A 143 13.16 -10.41 -8.13
CA ALA A 143 11.86 -9.81 -8.40
C ALA A 143 10.71 -10.57 -7.69
N ARG A 144 10.72 -11.91 -7.76
CA ARG A 144 9.77 -12.78 -7.05
C ARG A 144 9.78 -12.57 -5.53
N LEU A 145 10.96 -12.35 -4.95
CA LEU A 145 11.10 -12.08 -3.52
C LEU A 145 10.51 -10.72 -3.15
N HIS A 146 10.82 -9.67 -3.92
CA HIS A 146 10.20 -8.36 -3.73
C HIS A 146 8.67 -8.40 -3.86
N ALA A 147 8.17 -9.06 -4.91
CA ALA A 147 6.74 -9.24 -5.14
C ALA A 147 6.07 -9.96 -3.95
N ARG A 148 6.68 -11.02 -3.41
CA ARG A 148 6.16 -11.72 -2.22
C ARG A 148 6.08 -10.81 -1.00
N ILE A 149 7.13 -10.04 -0.70
CA ILE A 149 7.13 -9.10 0.43
C ILE A 149 6.04 -8.03 0.25
N ALA A 150 5.89 -7.49 -0.95
CA ALA A 150 4.84 -6.51 -1.25
C ALA A 150 3.43 -7.10 -1.12
N ARG A 151 3.21 -8.33 -1.60
CA ARG A 151 1.92 -9.03 -1.52
C ARG A 151 1.49 -9.34 -0.09
N VAL A 152 2.42 -9.80 0.76
CA VAL A 152 2.12 -10.04 2.19
C VAL A 152 1.71 -8.75 2.89
N ARG A 153 2.44 -7.65 2.69
CA ARG A 153 2.07 -6.33 3.24
C ARG A 153 0.70 -5.89 2.73
N ARG A 154 0.48 -5.97 1.42
CA ARG A 154 -0.77 -5.58 0.78
C ARG A 154 -1.96 -6.39 1.33
N ASP A 155 -1.82 -7.72 1.42
CA ASP A 155 -2.87 -8.59 1.95
C ASP A 155 -3.26 -8.21 3.39
N PHE A 156 -2.25 -8.02 4.25
CA PHE A 156 -2.46 -7.56 5.62
C PHE A 156 -3.19 -6.21 5.68
N THR A 157 -2.67 -5.18 4.99
CA THR A 157 -3.27 -3.85 5.01
C THR A 157 -4.69 -3.86 4.44
N HIS A 158 -4.94 -4.64 3.39
CA HIS A 158 -6.30 -4.77 2.86
C HIS A 158 -7.25 -5.43 3.85
N LYS A 159 -6.85 -6.52 4.51
CA LYS A 159 -7.70 -7.19 5.49
C LYS A 159 -8.00 -6.29 6.69
N LEU A 160 -6.95 -5.70 7.28
CA LEU A 160 -7.06 -4.78 8.42
C LEU A 160 -8.03 -3.63 8.12
N THR A 161 -7.77 -2.87 7.06
CA THR A 161 -8.58 -1.67 6.76
C THR A 161 -9.99 -2.01 6.30
N THR A 162 -10.20 -3.16 5.65
CA THR A 162 -11.56 -3.62 5.33
C THR A 162 -12.33 -3.98 6.59
N ARG A 163 -11.68 -4.69 7.52
CA ARG A 163 -12.28 -5.06 8.80
C ARG A 163 -12.72 -3.82 9.57
N LEU A 164 -11.81 -2.86 9.75
CA LEU A 164 -12.07 -1.62 10.47
C LEU A 164 -13.26 -0.84 9.86
N CYS A 165 -13.30 -0.65 8.54
CA CYS A 165 -14.43 0.05 7.91
C CYS A 165 -15.74 -0.75 7.93
N ARG A 166 -15.68 -2.08 7.87
CA ARG A 166 -16.88 -2.92 7.82
C ARG A 166 -17.55 -3.05 9.18
N GLU A 167 -16.78 -3.06 10.26
CA GLU A 167 -17.26 -3.29 11.64
C GLU A 167 -17.55 -1.99 12.40
N ASN A 168 -17.18 -0.83 11.84
CA ASN A 168 -17.31 0.44 12.56
C ASN A 168 -17.99 1.51 11.71
N GLN A 169 -18.90 2.26 12.35
CA GLN A 169 -19.46 3.49 11.79
C GLN A 169 -18.44 4.64 11.81
N ALA A 170 -17.49 4.64 12.75
CA ALA A 170 -16.40 5.61 12.80
C ALA A 170 -15.08 4.98 13.25
N VAL A 171 -13.98 5.38 12.61
CA VAL A 171 -12.62 4.96 12.93
C VAL A 171 -11.77 6.21 13.16
N VAL A 172 -11.12 6.29 14.32
CA VAL A 172 -10.21 7.39 14.66
C VAL A 172 -8.78 6.91 14.55
N ILE A 173 -7.94 7.65 13.80
CA ILE A 173 -6.51 7.36 13.65
C ILE A 173 -5.70 8.65 13.87
N GLU A 174 -4.44 8.53 14.25
CA GLU A 174 -3.54 9.67 14.37
C GLU A 174 -3.07 10.22 13.01
N ASP A 175 -2.89 11.55 12.91
CA ASP A 175 -2.18 12.17 11.79
C ASP A 175 -0.66 12.04 11.93
N LEU A 176 -0.16 10.82 11.71
CA LEU A 176 1.28 10.53 11.77
C LEU A 176 2.05 11.24 10.63
N HIS A 177 3.14 11.92 10.98
CA HIS A 177 4.09 12.48 10.00
C HIS A 177 5.00 11.40 9.41
N VAL A 178 4.43 10.50 8.59
CA VAL A 178 5.13 9.30 8.08
C VAL A 178 6.45 9.63 7.37
N SER A 179 6.49 10.71 6.57
CA SER A 179 7.74 11.18 5.93
C SER A 179 8.83 11.53 6.94
N GLY A 180 8.48 12.27 8.00
CA GLY A 180 9.42 12.58 9.08
C GLY A 180 9.86 11.33 9.85
N MET A 181 8.94 10.39 10.10
CA MET A 181 9.29 9.13 10.78
C MET A 181 10.22 8.25 9.93
N LEU A 182 10.08 8.28 8.60
CA LEU A 182 10.96 7.58 7.67
C LEU A 182 12.34 8.23 7.52
N ALA A 183 12.48 9.51 7.86
CA ALA A 183 13.79 10.17 7.93
C ALA A 183 14.65 9.64 9.09
N ASN A 184 14.03 9.07 10.13
CA ASN A 184 14.75 8.42 11.23
C ASN A 184 15.30 7.05 10.79
N GLY A 185 16.61 6.98 10.54
CA GLY A 185 17.30 5.80 10.03
C GLY A 185 17.16 4.53 10.88
N HIS A 186 16.91 4.65 12.19
CA HIS A 186 16.79 3.49 13.09
C HIS A 186 15.44 2.77 12.95
N LEU A 187 14.35 3.53 12.82
CA LEU A 187 12.98 2.98 12.78
C LEU A 187 12.39 2.91 11.37
N ALA A 188 12.96 3.62 10.40
CA ALA A 188 12.42 3.73 9.04
C ALA A 188 12.07 2.38 8.42
N ARG A 189 12.91 1.35 8.62
CA ARG A 189 12.65 0.01 8.07
C ARG A 189 11.41 -0.64 8.71
N ALA A 190 11.27 -0.56 10.04
CA ALA A 190 10.14 -1.15 10.74
C ALA A 190 8.84 -0.44 10.37
N ILE A 191 8.87 0.90 10.30
CA ILE A 191 7.75 1.74 9.86
C ILE A 191 7.34 1.40 8.42
N ALA A 192 8.30 1.28 7.50
CA ALA A 192 8.05 0.92 6.12
C ALA A 192 7.53 -0.52 5.94
N ASP A 193 7.81 -1.43 6.88
CA ASP A 193 7.30 -2.79 6.85
C ASP A 193 5.84 -2.88 7.29
N VAL A 194 5.41 -1.99 8.20
CA VAL A 194 3.99 -1.85 8.61
C VAL A 194 3.19 -1.07 7.56
N GLY A 195 3.74 0.03 7.04
CA GLY A 195 3.13 0.81 5.97
C GLY A 195 2.01 1.75 6.43
N PHE A 196 2.25 2.58 7.45
CA PHE A 196 1.26 3.52 8.02
C PHE A 196 0.56 4.40 6.98
N TYR A 197 1.30 4.94 6.01
CA TYR A 197 0.72 5.73 4.93
C TYR A 197 -0.31 4.92 4.13
N GLU A 198 0.01 3.67 3.81
CA GLU A 198 -0.88 2.81 3.04
C GLU A 198 -2.12 2.44 3.86
N ILE A 199 -1.99 2.20 5.17
CA ILE A 199 -3.14 1.99 6.06
C ILE A 199 -4.10 3.18 5.99
N ARG A 200 -3.60 4.40 6.18
CA ARG A 200 -4.41 5.63 6.08
C ARG A 200 -5.06 5.79 4.71
N ARG A 201 -4.27 5.66 3.63
CA ARG A 201 -4.77 5.77 2.24
C ARG A 201 -5.89 4.76 1.98
N GLN A 202 -5.73 3.52 2.47
CA GLN A 202 -6.75 2.48 2.29
C GLN A 202 -8.00 2.71 3.13
N LEU A 203 -7.85 3.18 4.38
CA LEU A 203 -8.98 3.57 5.21
C LEU A 203 -9.82 4.65 4.54
N GLN A 204 -9.20 5.68 3.95
CA GLN A 204 -9.92 6.77 3.30
C GLN A 204 -10.85 6.29 2.17
N TYR A 205 -10.36 5.51 1.21
CA TYR A 205 -11.22 5.06 0.10
C TYR A 205 -12.22 3.98 0.54
N LYS A 206 -11.87 3.12 1.51
CA LYS A 206 -12.81 2.10 2.02
C LYS A 206 -13.88 2.71 2.90
N ALA A 207 -13.56 3.76 3.64
CA ALA A 207 -14.51 4.51 4.42
C ALA A 207 -15.60 5.12 3.52
N ALA A 208 -15.22 5.74 2.41
CA ALA A 208 -16.18 6.20 1.40
C ALA A 208 -17.07 5.04 0.89
N ARG A 209 -16.47 3.86 0.69
CA ARG A 209 -17.19 2.67 0.23
C ARG A 209 -18.18 2.10 1.27
N TYR A 210 -17.82 2.08 2.54
CA TYR A 210 -18.64 1.54 3.63
C TYR A 210 -19.47 2.60 4.35
N GLY A 211 -19.39 3.87 3.93
CA GLY A 211 -19.97 5.00 4.67
C GLY A 211 -19.41 5.18 6.08
N THR A 212 -18.22 4.67 6.37
CA THR A 212 -17.54 4.84 7.66
C THR A 212 -16.97 6.26 7.76
N ARG A 213 -17.10 6.91 8.91
CA ARG A 213 -16.44 8.19 9.17
C ARG A 213 -14.99 7.95 9.61
N ILE A 214 -14.02 8.54 8.91
CA ILE A 214 -12.63 8.60 9.39
C ILE A 214 -12.43 9.91 10.12
N VAL A 215 -11.98 9.84 11.37
CA VAL A 215 -11.57 11.00 12.16
C VAL A 215 -10.05 10.96 12.27
N LEU A 216 -9.40 12.06 11.90
CA LEU A 216 -7.96 12.22 12.10
C LEU A 216 -7.75 13.01 13.38
N ALA A 217 -7.10 12.39 14.35
CA ALA A 217 -6.64 13.11 15.54
C ALA A 217 -5.50 14.05 15.14
N ASP A 218 -5.52 15.25 15.71
CA ASP A 218 -4.43 16.22 15.54
C ASP A 218 -3.10 15.58 15.96
N ARG A 219 -2.03 15.95 15.26
CA ARG A 219 -0.69 15.38 15.48
C ARG A 219 -0.16 15.61 16.89
N TRP A 220 -0.57 16.70 17.54
CA TRP A 220 -0.16 17.08 18.89
C TRP A 220 -1.15 16.61 19.95
N TYR A 221 -2.19 15.87 19.56
CA TYR A 221 -3.13 15.29 20.49
C TYR A 221 -2.41 14.31 21.42
N PRO A 222 -2.40 14.53 22.75
CA PRO A 222 -1.62 13.73 23.68
C PRO A 222 -2.33 12.41 24.04
N SER A 223 -2.74 11.63 23.03
CA SER A 223 -3.49 10.37 23.15
C SER A 223 -2.90 9.43 24.21
N SER A 224 -1.59 9.20 24.17
CA SER A 224 -0.90 8.28 25.09
C SER A 224 -0.63 8.86 26.48
N LYS A 225 -0.72 10.19 26.64
CA LYS A 225 -0.40 10.91 27.89
C LYS A 225 -1.65 11.32 28.66
N LEU A 226 -2.83 11.26 28.06
CA LEU A 226 -4.09 11.53 28.74
C LEU A 226 -4.58 10.28 29.47
N CYS A 227 -5.07 10.43 30.68
CA CYS A 227 -5.75 9.35 31.39
C CYS A 227 -7.11 9.09 30.74
N SER A 228 -7.33 7.88 30.24
CA SER A 228 -8.63 7.50 29.72
C SER A 228 -9.69 7.30 30.81
N ALA A 229 -9.37 7.40 32.11
CA ALA A 229 -10.38 7.37 33.17
C ALA A 229 -10.86 8.78 33.54
N CYS A 230 -9.94 9.68 33.92
CA CYS A 230 -10.27 11.01 34.44
C CYS A 230 -9.90 12.19 33.52
N GLY A 231 -9.17 11.97 32.43
CA GLY A 231 -8.74 13.03 31.50
C GLY A 231 -7.47 13.79 31.90
N GLU A 232 -6.90 13.50 33.07
CA GLU A 232 -5.66 14.15 33.54
C GLU A 232 -4.48 13.89 32.59
N LYS A 233 -3.64 14.92 32.36
CA LYS A 233 -2.52 14.83 31.42
C LYS A 233 -1.23 14.52 32.17
N PHE A 234 -0.66 13.35 31.89
CA PHE A 234 0.63 12.96 32.42
C PHE A 234 1.79 13.51 31.56
N ALA A 235 2.44 14.58 32.03
CA ALA A 235 3.50 15.25 31.27
C ALA A 235 4.75 14.38 31.08
N ALA A 236 5.10 13.57 32.09
CA ALA A 236 6.39 12.89 32.21
C ALA A 236 6.48 11.50 31.55
N LEU A 237 5.49 11.07 30.76
CA LEU A 237 5.51 9.73 30.17
C LEU A 237 6.68 9.56 29.19
N GLY A 238 7.60 8.65 29.50
CA GLY A 238 8.72 8.29 28.65
C GLY A 238 8.31 7.38 27.48
N LEU A 239 9.10 7.36 26.40
CA LEU A 239 8.85 6.47 25.25
C LEU A 239 8.97 4.97 25.62
N GLY A 240 9.76 4.64 26.64
CA GLY A 240 10.00 3.27 27.11
C GLY A 240 8.94 2.74 28.08
N GLU A 241 8.15 3.63 28.68
CA GLU A 241 7.11 3.26 29.64
C GLU A 241 5.90 2.66 28.89
N ARG A 242 5.60 1.39 29.20
CA ARG A 242 4.50 0.64 28.56
C ARG A 242 3.25 0.58 29.43
N THR A 243 3.43 0.68 30.73
CA THR A 243 2.35 0.78 31.69
C THR A 243 2.60 1.94 32.64
N TRP A 244 1.53 2.57 33.11
CA TRP A 244 1.60 3.67 34.07
C TRP A 244 0.32 3.74 34.89
N THR A 245 0.40 4.34 36.08
CA THR A 245 -0.75 4.55 36.96
C THR A 245 -1.04 6.05 37.05
N CYS A 246 -2.30 6.44 36.86
CA CYS A 246 -2.72 7.83 36.94
C CYS A 246 -2.61 8.35 38.38
N ALA A 247 -1.86 9.42 38.59
CA ALA A 247 -1.72 10.04 39.91
C ALA A 247 -3.02 10.67 40.44
N ALA A 248 -3.93 11.08 39.56
CA ALA A 248 -5.18 11.75 39.96
C ALA A 248 -6.32 10.79 40.33
N CYS A 249 -6.44 9.65 39.64
CA CYS A 249 -7.54 8.70 39.86
C CYS A 249 -7.11 7.26 40.18
N GLY A 250 -5.82 6.97 40.19
CA GLY A 250 -5.28 5.63 40.48
C GLY A 250 -5.48 4.59 39.38
N ALA A 251 -6.09 4.93 38.24
CA ALA A 251 -6.29 3.99 37.14
C ALA A 251 -4.96 3.49 36.55
N HIS A 252 -4.85 2.18 36.35
CA HIS A 252 -3.69 1.56 35.70
C HIS A 252 -3.92 1.40 34.20
N HIS A 253 -2.94 1.80 33.39
CA HIS A 253 -3.05 1.88 31.94
C HIS A 253 -1.93 1.11 31.24
N ASP A 254 -2.29 0.30 30.23
CA ASP A 254 -1.41 0.00 29.10
C ASP A 254 -1.39 1.23 28.17
N ARG A 255 -0.19 1.74 27.89
CA ARG A 255 0.00 3.02 27.16
C ARG A 255 -0.71 3.03 25.81
N ASP A 256 -0.55 1.95 25.05
CA ASP A 256 -1.02 1.89 23.67
C ASP A 256 -2.55 1.69 23.63
N VAL A 257 -3.11 0.87 24.55
CA VAL A 257 -4.57 0.72 24.71
C VAL A 257 -5.21 2.02 25.19
N ASN A 258 -4.61 2.70 26.17
CA ASN A 258 -5.08 3.99 26.65
C ASN A 258 -5.08 5.05 25.53
N ALA A 259 -4.03 5.07 24.70
CA ALA A 259 -3.98 5.94 23.52
C ALA A 259 -5.16 5.65 22.58
N ALA A 260 -5.42 4.38 22.26
CA ALA A 260 -6.54 3.98 21.41
C ALA A 260 -7.92 4.38 21.99
N ILE A 261 -8.13 4.24 23.31
CA ILE A 261 -9.36 4.69 23.99
C ILE A 261 -9.52 6.22 23.88
N ASN A 262 -8.46 6.98 24.11
CA ASN A 262 -8.51 8.44 23.98
C ASN A 262 -8.77 8.88 22.54
N LEU A 263 -8.22 8.18 21.54
CA LEU A 263 -8.56 8.42 20.13
C LEU A 263 -10.04 8.16 19.87
N GLN A 264 -10.60 7.04 20.35
CA GLN A 264 -12.03 6.72 20.19
C GLN A 264 -12.93 7.86 20.72
N ARG A 265 -12.55 8.48 21.85
CA ARG A 265 -13.30 9.59 22.46
C ARG A 265 -13.40 10.84 21.59
N LEU A 266 -12.46 11.07 20.67
CA LEU A 266 -12.55 12.19 19.73
C LEU A 266 -13.74 12.04 18.75
N ALA A 267 -14.20 10.82 18.52
CA ALA A 267 -15.38 10.56 17.69
C ALA A 267 -16.70 10.53 18.50
N THR A 268 -16.66 10.23 19.80
CA THR A 268 -17.87 10.09 20.64
C THR A 268 -18.15 11.31 21.54
N GLY A 269 -17.16 12.15 21.85
CA GLY A 269 -17.33 13.34 22.68
C GLY A 269 -17.63 14.62 21.89
N ALA A 270 -18.13 15.65 22.59
CA ALA A 270 -18.40 17.00 22.07
C ALA A 270 -17.18 17.69 21.40
N HIS A 271 -15.96 17.15 21.58
CA HIS A 271 -14.75 17.60 20.88
C HIS A 271 -14.77 17.37 19.35
N ALA A 272 -15.65 16.52 18.83
CA ALA A 272 -15.88 16.39 17.39
C ALA A 272 -16.30 17.72 16.73
N ALA A 273 -16.86 18.67 17.49
CA ALA A 273 -17.30 19.98 16.99
C ALA A 273 -16.15 20.97 16.71
N ARG A 274 -14.94 20.76 17.25
CA ARG A 274 -13.82 21.73 17.14
C ARG A 274 -12.65 21.26 16.27
N THR A 275 -12.56 19.98 15.92
CA THR A 275 -11.43 19.41 15.15
C THR A 275 -11.84 18.61 13.91
N ALA A 276 -13.14 18.52 13.60
CA ALA A 276 -13.57 18.05 12.30
C ALA A 276 -13.20 19.11 11.25
N LEU A 277 -12.06 18.92 10.57
CA LEU A 277 -11.85 19.58 9.29
C LEU A 277 -13.07 19.27 8.41
N PRO A 278 -13.72 20.29 7.80
CA PRO A 278 -14.84 20.04 6.93
C PRO A 278 -14.38 19.05 5.86
N VAL A 279 -15.14 17.95 5.71
CA VAL A 279 -15.07 17.14 4.50
C VAL A 279 -15.25 18.15 3.37
N ALA A 280 -14.23 18.30 2.53
CA ALA A 280 -14.33 19.14 1.34
C ALA A 280 -15.52 18.61 0.53
N SER A 281 -16.67 19.27 0.68
CA SER A 281 -17.78 19.14 -0.24
C SER A 281 -17.24 19.56 -1.58
N GLN A 282 -17.17 18.63 -2.53
CA GLN A 282 -16.96 19.00 -3.92
C GLN A 282 -18.22 19.73 -4.35
N ALA A 283 -18.19 21.06 -4.23
CA ALA A 283 -19.15 21.92 -4.87
C ALA A 283 -19.01 21.70 -6.39
N VAL A 284 -19.95 20.94 -6.93
CA VAL A 284 -20.17 20.84 -8.37
C VAL A 284 -20.49 22.23 -8.88
N THR A 285 -19.66 22.76 -9.77
CA THR A 285 -20.01 23.89 -10.63
C THR A 285 -19.81 23.43 -12.09
N PRO A 286 -20.83 23.55 -12.95
CA PRO A 286 -20.75 23.12 -14.33
C PRO A 286 -20.12 24.20 -15.22
N GLY A 287 -19.16 23.78 -16.06
CA GLY A 287 -18.82 24.39 -17.36
C GLY A 287 -18.05 25.71 -17.38
N THR A 288 -16.89 25.75 -18.05
CA THR A 288 -16.67 26.41 -19.37
C THR A 288 -15.16 26.35 -19.72
N ALA A 289 -14.86 26.38 -21.01
CA ALA A 289 -13.65 25.94 -21.69
C ALA A 289 -12.42 26.89 -21.68
N ALA A 290 -11.30 26.31 -22.14
CA ALA A 290 -10.13 26.89 -22.83
C ALA A 290 -9.06 27.68 -22.03
N GLY A 291 -7.79 27.32 -22.23
CA GLY A 291 -6.64 28.21 -21.98
C GLY A 291 -5.35 27.54 -21.49
N HIS A 292 -4.45 27.20 -22.43
CA HIS A 292 -2.98 27.19 -22.38
C HIS A 292 -2.25 27.15 -21.01
N GLY A 293 -1.46 26.09 -20.79
CA GLY A 293 -0.45 26.04 -19.72
C GLY A 293 0.96 26.36 -20.23
N PRO A 294 1.84 27.00 -19.43
CA PRO A 294 3.27 27.01 -19.69
C PRO A 294 3.99 25.86 -18.98
N ALA A 295 5.06 25.42 -19.63
CA ALA A 295 5.88 24.26 -19.31
C ALA A 295 6.76 24.46 -18.06
N GLY A 296 6.86 23.42 -17.23
CA GLY A 296 7.82 23.30 -16.14
C GLY A 296 8.25 21.84 -15.97
N GLY A 297 9.35 21.46 -16.62
CA GLY A 297 9.82 20.10 -16.71
C GLY A 297 10.54 19.59 -15.45
N GLY A 298 10.07 18.46 -14.92
CA GLY A 298 10.80 17.61 -13.97
C GLY A 298 10.79 16.17 -14.48
N LYS A 299 11.87 15.76 -15.17
CA LYS A 299 12.01 14.43 -15.78
C LYS A 299 12.26 13.37 -14.69
N VAL A 300 11.25 12.56 -14.36
CA VAL A 300 11.43 11.25 -13.72
C VAL A 300 11.27 10.18 -14.81
N THR A 301 12.36 9.52 -15.15
CA THR A 301 12.38 8.48 -16.20
C THR A 301 11.98 7.13 -15.60
N PRO A 302 10.87 6.48 -16.04
CA PRO A 302 10.65 5.08 -15.73
C PRO A 302 11.43 4.22 -16.74
N VAL A 303 12.21 3.28 -16.23
CA VAL A 303 12.88 2.25 -17.04
C VAL A 303 11.80 1.35 -17.67
N ARG A 304 11.50 1.57 -18.95
CA ARG A 304 10.77 0.63 -19.81
C ARG A 304 11.69 -0.51 -20.20
N HIS A 305 11.35 -1.73 -19.81
CA HIS A 305 11.77 -2.91 -20.55
C HIS A 305 10.72 -3.17 -21.64
N GLU A 306 10.93 -2.58 -22.82
CA GLU A 306 10.24 -3.01 -24.04
C GLU A 306 10.99 -4.24 -24.58
N HIS A 307 10.30 -5.38 -24.61
CA HIS A 307 10.66 -6.51 -25.46
C HIS A 307 9.63 -6.54 -26.58
N GLY A 308 10.02 -6.04 -27.75
CA GLY A 308 9.34 -6.33 -29.01
C GLY A 308 10.30 -7.18 -29.83
N ARG A 309 10.02 -8.49 -29.94
CA ARG A 309 10.48 -9.28 -31.08
C ARG A 309 9.41 -9.12 -32.17
N GLN A 310 9.85 -8.69 -33.35
CA GLN A 310 9.16 -9.00 -34.59
C GLN A 310 9.56 -10.43 -34.93
N ASP A 311 8.63 -11.36 -34.92
CA ASP A 311 8.86 -12.70 -35.43
C ASP A 311 8.24 -12.78 -36.83
N GLY A 312 9.09 -13.07 -37.81
CA GLY A 312 8.69 -13.74 -39.03
C GLY A 312 8.47 -15.23 -38.73
N SER A 313 7.35 -15.75 -39.20
CA SER A 313 7.03 -17.14 -39.52
C SER A 313 7.96 -18.25 -38.99
N GLY A 314 7.41 -19.10 -38.13
CA GLY A 314 7.98 -20.41 -37.80
C GLY A 314 7.23 -21.01 -36.63
N GLN A 315 6.35 -21.96 -36.91
CA GLN A 315 5.73 -22.82 -35.91
C GLN A 315 6.85 -23.57 -35.18
N GLU A 316 6.88 -23.56 -33.85
CA GLU A 316 7.49 -24.63 -33.07
C GLU A 316 7.01 -24.65 -31.60
N GLU A 317 6.53 -25.83 -31.28
CA GLU A 317 6.13 -26.54 -30.06
C GLU A 317 6.41 -25.96 -28.65
N ILE A 318 5.43 -26.21 -27.78
CA ILE A 318 5.39 -25.86 -26.36
C ILE A 318 6.19 -26.91 -25.57
N GLY A 319 7.45 -26.61 -25.26
CA GLY A 319 8.27 -27.37 -24.30
C GLY A 319 8.33 -26.70 -22.93
N GLY A 320 7.54 -27.18 -21.97
CA GLY A 320 7.63 -26.77 -20.56
C GLY A 320 8.92 -27.31 -19.93
N HIS A 321 9.78 -26.42 -19.41
CA HIS A 321 10.92 -26.83 -18.57
C HIS A 321 10.93 -26.08 -17.23
N LEU A 322 10.56 -26.84 -16.21
CA LEU A 322 10.74 -26.56 -14.79
C LEU A 322 12.25 -26.55 -14.48
N CYS A 323 12.77 -25.44 -13.93
CA CYS A 323 14.08 -25.45 -13.28
C CYS A 323 14.01 -26.28 -12.00
N ALA A 324 14.56 -27.49 -12.03
CA ALA A 324 14.85 -28.27 -10.83
C ALA A 324 15.92 -27.58 -9.96
N PRO A 325 15.83 -27.68 -8.63
CA PRO A 325 16.90 -27.24 -7.73
C PRO A 325 18.04 -28.27 -7.73
N SER A 326 19.24 -27.83 -8.06
CA SER A 326 20.48 -28.59 -7.84
C SER A 326 20.72 -28.76 -6.33
N ARG A 327 20.96 -30.00 -5.92
CA ARG A 327 21.35 -30.43 -4.57
C ARG A 327 22.63 -29.75 -4.11
#